data_AF-A0A9P6S9T0-F1
#
_entry.id   AF-A0A9P6S9T0-F1
#
_cell.length_a   1.000
_cell.length_b   1.000
_cell.length_c   1.000
_cell.angle_alpha   90.00
_cell.angle_beta   90.00
_cell.angle_gamma   90.00
#
_symmetry.space_group_name_H-M   'P 1'
#
loop_
_entity.id
_entity.type
_entity.pdbx_description
1 polymer ?
#
loop_
_entity_poly.entity_id
_entity_poly.type
_entity_poly.pdbx_seq_one_letter_code
_entity_poly.pdbx_strand_id
1 'polypeptide(L)'
;MIGGFFACMAAGPAAVILLVIMVQGLVYKEVIYLAAVPSKEKKLPWFRAMNWYFLFSTNYFFYGESLIHYFQHIVFVDAFLLPFATHHRFISFTLYVAGFVFFVANLKKGHYRFQFSQFAWTHMTLLLVVCQSHFIINNIFEGLIWFFLPVSLVIANDIWAYIFGFFFGKTPLIKLSPKKTVEGFVGGWVMTIVFGMLFATLFLRYPYMVCPVKDLRATAFSGLTCDPNPVFIPVKHNLKPWMVSLIRHVGFRTTHVMLAPLQWHVIIMACFASLIAPFGGFFASGFKRAFKIKDFGQSIPGHGGITDRMDCQFLMGLFSYMYYQSFIKSSAMTVGFVLQSAIKLKGADQMELFDHMKQYLIGQGLLDEESCVIMPPKEAWVS
;
A
#
# COMPACT_ATOMS: atom_id res chain seq x y z
N MET A 1 16.36 11.48 12.21
CA MET A 1 15.54 10.47 11.50
C MET A 1 14.05 10.71 11.70
N ILE A 2 13.51 10.62 12.93
CA ILE A 2 12.06 10.80 13.19
C ILE A 2 11.52 12.15 12.70
N GLY A 3 12.21 13.26 13.01
CA GLY A 3 11.81 14.58 12.49
C GLY A 3 11.81 14.68 10.97
N GLY A 4 12.73 13.97 10.29
CA GLY A 4 12.76 13.90 8.82
C GLY A 4 11.58 13.12 8.24
N PHE A 5 11.14 12.05 8.91
CA PHE A 5 9.94 11.31 8.52
C PHE A 5 8.69 12.19 8.63
N PHE A 6 8.50 12.90 9.74
CA PHE A 6 7.37 13.80 9.90
C PHE A 6 7.44 15.01 8.96
N ALA A 7 8.63 15.53 8.65
CA ALA A 7 8.80 16.56 7.64
C ALA A 7 8.41 16.05 6.24
N CYS A 8 8.77 14.81 5.90
CA CYS A 8 8.36 14.16 4.66
C CYS A 8 6.84 13.96 4.59
N MET A 9 6.23 13.49 5.69
CA MET A 9 4.77 13.40 5.81
C MET A 9 4.09 14.77 5.68
N ALA A 10 4.67 15.85 6.23
CA ALA A 10 4.12 17.19 6.12
C ALA A 10 4.28 17.79 4.71
N ALA A 11 5.35 17.42 4.00
CA ALA A 11 5.67 17.90 2.67
C ALA A 11 4.71 17.40 1.58
N GLY A 12 3.93 16.34 1.84
CA GLY A 12 2.89 15.88 0.92
C GLY A 12 2.98 14.41 0.52
N PRO A 13 1.92 13.86 -0.12
CA PRO A 13 1.90 12.50 -0.63
C PRO A 13 3.05 12.21 -1.61
N ALA A 14 3.43 13.17 -2.46
CA ALA A 14 4.56 13.01 -3.37
C ALA A 14 5.88 12.75 -2.64
N ALA A 15 6.14 13.48 -1.54
CA ALA A 15 7.33 13.27 -0.74
C ALA A 15 7.34 11.88 -0.08
N VAL A 16 6.20 11.41 0.41
CA VAL A 16 6.07 10.07 1.00
C VAL A 16 6.26 8.97 -0.05
N ILE A 17 5.72 9.14 -1.27
CA ILE A 17 5.95 8.21 -2.37
C ILE A 17 7.43 8.15 -2.73
N LEU A 18 8.11 9.30 -2.83
CA LEU A 18 9.55 9.36 -3.06
C LEU A 18 10.35 8.68 -1.95
N LEU A 19 9.93 8.83 -0.69
CA LEU A 19 10.52 8.13 0.45
C LEU A 19 10.38 6.61 0.29
N VAL A 20 9.20 6.10 -0.08
CA VAL A 20 8.97 4.68 -0.31
C VAL A 20 9.84 4.14 -1.46
N ILE A 21 9.92 4.88 -2.58
CA ILE A 21 10.77 4.53 -3.73
C ILE A 21 12.26 4.54 -3.34
N MET A 22 12.69 5.50 -2.52
CA MET A 22 14.06 5.56 -2.01
C MET A 22 14.37 4.37 -1.11
N VAL A 23 13.49 4.06 -0.15
CA VAL A 23 13.64 2.89 0.73
C VAL A 23 13.66 1.60 -0.07
N GLN A 24 12.78 1.47 -1.08
CA GLN A 24 12.77 0.36 -2.02
C GLN A 24 14.14 0.18 -2.70
N GLY A 25 14.70 1.26 -3.25
CA GLY A 25 16.00 1.23 -3.92
C GLY A 25 17.15 0.83 -2.98
N LEU A 26 17.11 1.28 -1.72
CA LEU A 26 18.10 0.91 -0.70
C LEU A 26 18.00 -0.57 -0.31
N VAL A 27 16.80 -1.08 -0.06
CA VAL A 27 16.57 -2.51 0.23
C VAL A 27 17.00 -3.37 -0.95
N TYR A 28 16.59 -3.00 -2.17
CA TYR A 28 16.98 -3.72 -3.38
C TYR A 28 18.50 -3.79 -3.53
N LYS A 29 19.19 -2.66 -3.34
CA LYS A 29 20.65 -2.59 -3.38
C LYS A 29 21.29 -3.51 -2.34
N GLU A 30 20.81 -3.52 -1.10
CA GLU A 30 21.34 -4.39 -0.03
C GLU A 30 21.18 -5.88 -0.38
N VAL A 31 19.98 -6.30 -0.79
CA VAL A 31 19.71 -7.71 -1.12
C VAL A 31 20.53 -8.18 -2.32
N ILE A 32 20.63 -7.37 -3.38
CA ILE A 32 21.44 -7.70 -4.56
C ILE A 32 22.94 -7.75 -4.22
N TYR A 33 23.41 -6.86 -3.34
CA TYR A 33 24.81 -6.85 -2.92
C TYR A 33 25.19 -8.13 -2.15
N LEU A 34 24.27 -8.69 -1.36
CA LEU A 34 24.49 -9.97 -0.68
C LEU A 34 24.61 -11.16 -1.63
N ALA A 35 23.87 -11.14 -2.73
CA ALA A 35 23.96 -12.16 -3.76
C ALA A 35 25.25 -12.00 -4.61
N ALA A 36 25.81 -10.80 -4.68
CA ALA A 36 27.00 -10.51 -5.49
C ALA A 36 28.27 -11.09 -4.86
N VAL A 37 29.07 -11.79 -5.67
CA VAL A 37 30.41 -12.26 -5.28
C VAL A 37 31.44 -11.42 -6.03
N PRO A 38 32.14 -10.46 -5.36
CA PRO A 38 32.98 -9.46 -6.04
C PRO A 38 34.06 -10.04 -6.97
N SER A 39 34.62 -11.21 -6.63
CA SER A 39 35.64 -11.88 -7.44
C SER A 39 35.12 -12.46 -8.75
N LYS A 40 33.85 -12.90 -8.79
CA LYS A 40 33.19 -13.41 -10.00
C LYS A 40 32.59 -12.26 -10.82
N GLU A 41 32.17 -11.20 -10.15
CA GLU A 41 31.53 -10.04 -10.77
C GLU A 41 32.51 -9.23 -11.65
N LYS A 42 33.80 -9.13 -11.27
CA LYS A 42 34.83 -8.48 -12.10
C LYS A 42 34.95 -9.06 -13.52
N LYS A 43 34.51 -10.31 -13.74
CA LYS A 43 34.52 -10.98 -15.05
C LYS A 43 33.26 -10.69 -15.89
N LEU A 44 32.27 -10.00 -15.32
CA LEU A 44 30.92 -9.77 -15.87
C LEU A 44 30.53 -8.28 -15.75
N PRO A 45 31.00 -7.39 -16.64
CA PRO A 45 30.84 -5.93 -16.50
C PRO A 45 29.39 -5.44 -16.59
N TRP A 46 28.56 -6.08 -17.41
CA TRP A 46 27.16 -5.66 -17.63
C TRP A 46 26.19 -6.08 -16.53
N PHE A 47 26.65 -6.87 -15.55
CA PHE A 47 25.77 -7.49 -14.58
C PHE A 47 25.08 -6.47 -13.66
N ARG A 48 25.81 -5.46 -13.16
CA ARG A 48 25.22 -4.41 -12.30
C ARG A 48 24.19 -3.57 -13.04
N ALA A 49 24.53 -3.16 -14.27
CA ALA A 49 23.63 -2.39 -15.12
C ALA A 49 22.33 -3.15 -15.37
N MET A 50 22.41 -4.47 -15.59
CA MET A 50 21.24 -5.34 -15.76
C MET A 50 20.31 -5.34 -14.55
N ASN A 51 20.84 -5.43 -13.33
CA ASN A 51 20.01 -5.45 -12.13
C ASN A 51 19.25 -4.13 -11.95
N TRP A 52 19.88 -2.99 -12.23
CA TRP A 52 19.21 -1.69 -12.20
C TRP A 52 18.23 -1.51 -13.36
N TYR A 53 18.52 -2.08 -14.53
CA TYR A 53 17.60 -2.10 -15.67
C TYR A 53 16.30 -2.82 -15.34
N PHE A 54 16.37 -4.02 -14.76
CA PHE A 54 15.17 -4.75 -14.36
C PHE A 54 14.40 -4.02 -13.26
N LEU A 55 15.08 -3.40 -12.29
CA LEU A 55 14.40 -2.56 -11.29
C LEU A 55 13.63 -1.40 -11.94
N PHE A 56 14.26 -0.69 -12.89
CA PHE A 56 13.61 0.41 -13.61
C PHE A 56 12.41 -0.09 -14.42
N SER A 57 12.57 -1.18 -15.18
CA SER A 57 11.50 -1.77 -16.00
C SER A 57 10.30 -2.21 -15.14
N THR A 58 10.56 -2.87 -14.01
CA THR A 58 9.49 -3.30 -13.08
C THR A 58 8.81 -2.12 -12.39
N ASN A 59 9.56 -1.09 -11.96
CA ASN A 59 8.98 0.12 -11.40
C ASN A 59 8.12 0.87 -12.42
N TYR A 60 8.60 0.97 -13.68
CA TYR A 60 7.83 1.58 -14.76
C TYR A 60 6.48 0.87 -14.89
N PHE A 61 6.46 -0.46 -14.98
CA PHE A 61 5.22 -1.23 -15.08
C PHE A 61 4.24 -0.93 -13.93
N PHE A 62 4.64 -1.17 -12.68
CA PHE A 62 3.73 -1.06 -11.52
C PHE A 62 3.34 0.37 -11.19
N TYR A 63 4.30 1.30 -11.14
CA TYR A 63 4.01 2.68 -10.76
C TYR A 63 3.37 3.45 -11.91
N GLY A 64 3.72 3.14 -13.16
CA GLY A 64 3.04 3.70 -14.33
C GLY A 64 1.56 3.33 -14.34
N GLU A 65 1.21 2.08 -14.06
CA GLU A 65 -0.20 1.67 -13.98
C GLU A 65 -0.95 2.39 -12.85
N SER A 66 -0.30 2.56 -11.70
CA SER A 66 -0.87 3.31 -10.56
C SER A 66 -1.10 4.79 -10.92
N LEU A 67 -0.10 5.44 -11.51
CA LEU A 67 -0.17 6.85 -11.90
C LEU A 67 -1.24 7.09 -12.97
N ILE A 68 -1.34 6.22 -13.98
CA ILE A 68 -2.37 6.32 -15.01
C ILE A 68 -3.76 6.15 -14.39
N HIS A 69 -3.93 5.23 -13.43
CA HIS A 69 -5.21 5.00 -12.76
C HIS A 69 -5.67 6.21 -11.93
N TYR A 70 -4.82 6.72 -11.04
CA TYR A 70 -5.20 7.82 -10.13
C TYR A 70 -5.17 9.20 -10.79
N PHE A 71 -4.31 9.43 -11.80
CA PHE A 71 -4.12 10.73 -12.45
C PHE A 71 -4.47 10.74 -13.94
N GLN A 72 -5.41 9.91 -14.37
CA GLN A 72 -5.86 9.83 -15.78
C GLN A 72 -6.12 11.21 -16.40
N HIS A 73 -6.81 12.11 -15.69
CA HIS A 73 -7.15 13.44 -16.20
C HIS A 73 -5.93 14.33 -16.46
N ILE A 74 -4.81 14.12 -15.77
CA ILE A 74 -3.56 14.87 -15.99
C ILE A 74 -2.77 14.21 -17.12
N VAL A 75 -2.63 12.89 -17.05
CA VAL A 75 -1.76 12.11 -17.93
C VAL A 75 -2.29 12.09 -19.38
N PHE A 76 -3.60 12.02 -19.57
CA PHE A 76 -4.20 11.98 -20.92
C PHE A 76 -4.34 13.37 -21.58
N VAL A 77 -4.10 14.46 -20.85
CA VAL A 77 -4.14 15.83 -21.40
C VAL A 77 -2.78 16.28 -21.92
N ASP A 78 -1.69 15.78 -21.35
CA ASP A 78 -0.33 16.10 -21.78
C ASP A 78 0.06 15.31 -23.03
N ALA A 79 0.26 15.99 -24.16
CA ALA A 79 0.63 15.39 -25.43
C ALA A 79 1.96 14.60 -25.38
N PHE A 80 2.88 14.98 -24.47
CA PHE A 80 4.13 14.26 -24.27
C PHE A 80 3.94 12.94 -23.51
N LEU A 81 3.05 12.92 -22.51
CA LEU A 81 2.80 11.73 -21.67
C LEU A 81 1.80 10.75 -22.31
N LEU A 82 0.93 11.23 -23.20
CA LEU A 82 -0.09 10.45 -23.87
C LEU A 82 0.40 9.14 -24.53
N PRO A 83 1.48 9.10 -25.33
CA PRO A 83 1.96 7.85 -25.93
C PRO A 83 2.43 6.83 -24.88
N PHE A 84 3.08 7.30 -23.81
CA PHE A 84 3.55 6.44 -22.72
C PHE A 84 2.40 5.84 -21.92
N ALA A 85 1.33 6.62 -21.71
CA ALA A 85 0.15 6.17 -20.99
C ALA A 85 -0.72 5.20 -21.80
N THR A 86 -0.99 5.52 -23.06
CA THR A 86 -1.82 4.69 -23.96
C THR A 86 -1.17 3.35 -24.27
N HIS A 87 0.15 3.34 -24.48
CA HIS A 87 0.91 2.13 -24.81
C HIS A 87 1.67 1.55 -23.62
N HIS A 88 1.33 1.96 -22.38
CA HIS A 88 2.06 1.62 -21.16
C HIS A 88 2.39 0.12 -21.01
N ARG A 89 1.38 -0.73 -21.19
CA ARG A 89 1.50 -2.19 -21.06
C ARG A 89 2.44 -2.78 -22.12
N PHE A 90 2.34 -2.30 -23.36
CA PHE A 90 3.18 -2.76 -24.46
C PHE A 90 4.64 -2.31 -24.26
N ILE A 91 4.86 -1.04 -23.91
CA ILE A 91 6.20 -0.50 -23.60
C ILE A 91 6.84 -1.30 -22.45
N SER A 92 6.09 -1.56 -21.38
CA SER A 92 6.56 -2.36 -20.24
C SER A 92 6.98 -3.77 -20.66
N PHE A 93 6.16 -4.43 -21.49
CA PHE A 93 6.47 -5.75 -22.04
C PHE A 93 7.75 -5.71 -22.89
N THR A 94 7.88 -4.74 -23.79
CA THR A 94 9.08 -4.56 -24.63
C THR A 94 10.33 -4.32 -23.79
N LEU A 95 10.26 -3.47 -22.75
CA LEU A 95 11.38 -3.26 -21.83
C LEU A 95 11.78 -4.55 -21.12
N TYR A 96 10.83 -5.32 -20.60
CA TYR A 96 11.16 -6.59 -19.96
C TYR A 96 11.82 -7.58 -20.93
N VAL A 97 11.25 -7.76 -22.12
CA VAL A 97 11.79 -8.66 -23.16
C VAL A 97 13.18 -8.21 -23.62
N ALA A 98 13.41 -6.90 -23.79
CA ALA A 98 14.72 -6.38 -24.16
C ALA A 98 15.78 -6.70 -23.10
N GLY A 99 15.46 -6.55 -21.80
CA GLY A 99 16.34 -6.96 -20.70
C GLY A 99 16.61 -8.47 -20.70
N PHE A 100 15.60 -9.28 -20.95
CA PHE A 100 15.74 -10.74 -21.04
C PHE A 100 16.64 -11.16 -22.20
N VAL A 101 16.42 -10.62 -23.40
CA VAL A 101 17.27 -10.88 -24.58
C VAL A 101 18.70 -10.41 -24.31
N PHE A 102 18.88 -9.22 -23.71
CA PHE A 102 20.20 -8.71 -23.35
C PHE A 102 20.91 -9.61 -22.34
N PHE A 103 20.19 -10.21 -21.38
CA PHE A 103 20.75 -11.18 -20.43
C PHE A 103 21.24 -12.44 -21.14
N VAL A 104 20.42 -13.03 -22.02
CA VAL A 104 20.77 -14.23 -22.78
C VAL A 104 21.97 -13.97 -23.71
N ALA A 105 21.99 -12.82 -24.39
CA ALA A 105 23.09 -12.42 -25.27
C ALA A 105 24.44 -12.25 -24.53
N ASN A 106 24.41 -11.94 -23.22
CA ASN A 106 25.60 -11.75 -22.39
C ASN A 106 26.00 -13.00 -21.57
N LEU A 107 25.44 -14.17 -21.88
CA LEU A 107 25.84 -15.42 -21.24
C LEU A 107 27.29 -15.77 -21.58
N LYS A 108 28.12 -16.02 -20.56
CA LYS A 108 29.52 -16.41 -20.71
C LYS A 108 29.73 -17.86 -20.29
N LYS A 109 30.33 -18.66 -21.19
CA LYS A 109 30.71 -20.05 -20.91
C LYS A 109 31.56 -20.11 -19.63
N GLY A 110 31.27 -21.11 -18.79
CA GLY A 110 31.92 -21.30 -17.49
C GLY A 110 31.30 -20.49 -16.32
N HIS A 111 30.38 -19.56 -16.58
CA HIS A 111 29.73 -18.75 -15.53
C HIS A 111 28.20 -18.90 -15.47
N TYR A 112 27.60 -19.80 -16.25
CA TYR A 112 26.14 -19.96 -16.36
C TYR A 112 25.44 -20.13 -15.02
N ARG A 113 25.90 -21.05 -14.16
CA ARG A 113 25.27 -21.28 -12.84
C ARG A 113 25.23 -20.00 -12.00
N PHE A 114 26.28 -19.18 -12.06
CA PHE A 114 26.31 -17.90 -11.37
C PHE A 114 25.36 -16.90 -12.01
N GLN A 115 25.38 -16.73 -13.34
CA GLN A 115 24.50 -15.80 -14.06
C GLN A 115 23.01 -16.14 -13.86
N PHE A 116 22.62 -17.41 -13.96
CA PHE A 116 21.24 -17.84 -13.72
C PHE A 116 20.83 -17.71 -12.26
N SER A 117 21.73 -18.03 -11.32
CA SER A 117 21.44 -17.81 -9.89
C SER A 117 21.19 -16.33 -9.62
N GLN A 118 22.05 -15.45 -10.13
CA GLN A 118 21.88 -14.02 -9.99
C GLN A 118 20.60 -13.50 -10.64
N PHE A 119 20.28 -13.96 -11.86
CA PHE A 119 19.03 -13.61 -12.53
C PHE A 119 17.81 -13.99 -11.68
N ALA A 120 17.83 -15.18 -11.05
CA ALA A 120 16.80 -15.61 -10.13
C ALA A 120 16.75 -14.73 -8.86
N TRP A 121 17.89 -14.38 -8.27
CA TRP A 121 17.98 -13.45 -7.13
C TRP A 121 17.37 -12.09 -7.47
N THR A 122 17.68 -11.54 -8.64
CA THR A 122 17.14 -10.28 -9.14
C THR A 122 15.62 -10.35 -9.22
N HIS A 123 15.06 -11.35 -9.89
CA HIS A 123 13.61 -11.46 -10.07
C HIS A 123 12.87 -11.76 -8.75
N MET A 124 13.44 -12.59 -7.87
CA MET A 124 12.89 -12.82 -6.54
C MET A 124 12.89 -11.54 -5.71
N THR A 125 13.96 -10.75 -5.77
CA THR A 125 14.05 -9.47 -5.04
C THR A 125 13.05 -8.46 -5.59
N LEU A 126 12.89 -8.37 -6.92
CA LEU A 126 11.87 -7.52 -7.54
C LEU A 126 10.46 -7.89 -7.09
N LEU A 127 10.15 -9.18 -7.09
CA LEU A 127 8.86 -9.69 -6.60
C LEU A 127 8.62 -9.33 -5.13
N LEU A 128 9.63 -9.49 -4.28
CA LEU A 128 9.49 -9.23 -2.84
C LEU A 128 9.56 -7.75 -2.46
N VAL A 129 10.23 -6.90 -3.24
CA VAL A 129 10.49 -5.51 -2.85
C VAL A 129 9.62 -4.54 -3.65
N VAL A 130 9.53 -4.72 -4.98
CA VAL A 130 8.77 -3.81 -5.84
C VAL A 130 7.28 -4.02 -5.69
N CYS A 131 6.82 -5.27 -5.71
CA CYS A 131 5.39 -5.58 -5.51
C CYS A 131 4.88 -5.01 -4.17
N GLN A 132 5.66 -5.16 -3.10
CA GLN A 132 5.32 -4.66 -1.77
C GLN A 132 5.24 -3.13 -1.74
N SER A 133 6.22 -2.44 -2.34
CA SER A 133 6.20 -0.98 -2.41
C SER A 133 5.01 -0.46 -3.23
N HIS A 134 4.60 -1.17 -4.28
CA HIS A 134 3.45 -0.82 -5.11
C HIS A 134 2.16 -0.84 -4.30
N PHE A 135 1.96 -1.86 -3.46
CA PHE A 135 0.83 -1.92 -2.53
C PHE A 135 0.85 -0.77 -1.52
N ILE A 136 2.03 -0.44 -0.98
CA ILE A 136 2.20 0.68 -0.05
C ILE A 136 1.86 2.01 -0.73
N ILE A 137 2.31 2.23 -1.98
CA ILE A 137 2.03 3.44 -2.75
C ILE A 137 0.54 3.56 -3.09
N ASN A 138 -0.13 2.46 -3.46
CA ASN A 138 -1.57 2.50 -3.69
C ASN A 138 -2.35 2.84 -2.42
N ASN A 139 -1.92 2.36 -1.24
CA ASN A 139 -2.51 2.82 0.02
C ASN A 139 -2.32 4.32 0.24
N ILE A 140 -1.16 4.89 -0.10
CA ILE A 140 -0.91 6.33 -0.01
C ILE A 140 -1.93 7.11 -0.86
N PHE A 141 -2.25 6.64 -2.08
CA PHE A 141 -3.22 7.30 -2.94
C PHE A 141 -4.65 7.30 -2.39
N GLU A 142 -5.04 6.25 -1.66
CA GLU A 142 -6.35 6.16 -1.01
C GLU A 142 -6.45 7.03 0.25
N GLY A 143 -5.32 7.46 0.80
CA GLY A 143 -5.20 8.38 1.92
C GLY A 143 -3.97 8.10 2.77
N LEU A 144 -3.31 9.14 3.28
CA LEU A 144 -2.07 9.00 4.06
C LEU A 144 -2.25 8.17 5.34
N ILE A 145 -3.46 8.10 5.88
CA ILE A 145 -3.79 7.24 7.02
C ILE A 145 -3.52 5.75 6.72
N TRP A 146 -3.80 5.29 5.50
CA TRP A 146 -3.59 3.89 5.09
C TRP A 146 -2.12 3.52 4.90
N PHE A 147 -1.23 4.51 4.92
CA PHE A 147 0.21 4.31 5.01
C PHE A 147 0.68 4.42 6.45
N PHE A 148 0.35 5.52 7.12
CA PHE A 148 0.95 5.88 8.40
C PHE A 148 0.43 5.01 9.56
N LEU A 149 -0.86 4.68 9.57
CA LEU A 149 -1.43 3.82 10.61
C LEU A 149 -0.75 2.43 10.63
N PRO A 150 -0.72 1.64 9.53
CA PRO A 150 -0.03 0.34 9.52
C PRO A 150 1.44 0.41 9.94
N VAL A 151 2.17 1.41 9.44
CA VAL A 151 3.59 1.61 9.78
C VAL A 151 3.74 1.87 11.28
N SER A 152 2.89 2.73 11.85
CA SER A 152 2.89 3.05 13.27
C SER A 152 2.53 1.86 14.16
N LEU A 153 1.63 0.97 13.72
CA LEU A 153 1.26 -0.24 14.46
C LEU A 153 2.44 -1.20 14.59
N VAL A 154 3.21 -1.42 13.52
CA VAL A 154 4.41 -2.27 13.57
C VAL A 154 5.47 -1.67 14.49
N ILE A 155 5.71 -0.35 14.39
CA ILE A 155 6.67 0.35 15.25
C ILE A 155 6.24 0.27 16.73
N ALA A 156 4.97 0.53 17.02
CA ALA A 156 4.42 0.45 18.36
C ALA A 156 4.54 -0.98 18.92
N ASN A 157 4.23 -2.00 18.10
CA ASN A 157 4.36 -3.38 18.50
C ASN A 157 5.79 -3.75 18.88
N ASP A 158 6.79 -3.35 18.08
CA ASP A 158 8.19 -3.63 18.40
C ASP A 158 8.64 -2.94 19.70
N ILE A 159 8.21 -1.69 19.93
CA ILE A 159 8.51 -0.94 21.16
C ILE A 159 7.88 -1.62 22.39
N TRP A 160 6.58 -1.92 22.32
CA TRP A 160 5.86 -2.52 23.45
C TRP A 160 6.30 -3.95 23.70
N ALA A 161 6.58 -4.74 22.66
CA ALA A 161 7.12 -6.09 22.83
C ALA A 161 8.50 -6.08 23.49
N TYR A 162 9.34 -5.08 23.17
CA TYR A 162 10.61 -4.89 23.85
C TYR A 162 10.44 -4.49 25.32
N ILE A 163 9.57 -3.53 25.64
CA ILE A 163 9.32 -3.07 27.01
C ILE A 163 8.82 -4.23 27.88
N PHE A 164 7.77 -4.92 27.45
CA PHE A 164 7.22 -6.04 28.22
C PHE A 164 8.18 -7.23 28.27
N GLY A 165 8.93 -7.46 27.20
CA GLY A 165 9.97 -8.50 27.18
C GLY A 165 11.12 -8.20 28.14
N PHE A 166 11.49 -6.93 28.32
CA PHE A 166 12.54 -6.53 29.25
C PHE A 166 12.10 -6.66 30.72
N PHE A 167 10.89 -6.22 31.07
CA PHE A 167 10.42 -6.23 32.46
C PHE A 167 9.87 -7.59 32.91
N PHE A 168 9.19 -8.33 32.03
CA PHE A 168 8.45 -9.53 32.39
C PHE A 168 8.90 -10.80 31.64
N GLY A 169 9.86 -10.68 30.71
CA GLY A 169 10.28 -11.77 29.85
C GLY A 169 10.98 -12.90 30.60
N LYS A 170 10.41 -14.10 30.52
CA LYS A 170 10.99 -15.32 31.11
C LYS A 170 11.06 -16.46 30.11
N THR A 171 10.09 -16.53 29.20
CA THR A 171 9.96 -17.64 28.25
C THR A 171 10.37 -17.23 26.84
N PRO A 172 11.40 -17.86 26.22
CA PRO A 172 11.82 -17.53 24.87
C PRO A 172 10.78 -18.01 23.85
N LEU A 173 10.48 -17.16 22.85
CA LEU A 173 9.45 -17.41 21.85
C LEU A 173 9.90 -18.42 20.78
N ILE A 174 11.10 -18.23 20.21
CA ILE A 174 11.65 -19.09 19.14
C ILE A 174 13.16 -19.26 19.34
N LYS A 175 13.69 -20.48 19.14
CA LYS A 175 15.12 -20.79 19.26
C LYS A 175 16.03 -19.95 18.36
N LEU A 176 15.54 -19.59 17.17
CA LEU A 176 16.23 -18.72 16.21
C LEU A 176 16.48 -17.29 16.74
N SER A 177 15.64 -16.81 17.66
CA SER A 177 15.73 -15.46 18.25
C SER A 177 15.53 -15.52 19.77
N PRO A 178 16.58 -15.91 20.52
CA PRO A 178 16.47 -16.18 21.96
C PRO A 178 16.14 -14.95 22.82
N LYS A 179 16.29 -13.74 22.26
CA LYS A 179 15.96 -12.47 22.94
C LYS A 179 14.48 -12.11 22.89
N LYS A 180 13.68 -12.74 22.03
CA LYS A 180 12.24 -12.48 21.93
C LYS A 180 11.50 -13.41 22.88
N THR A 181 10.65 -12.85 23.74
CA THR A 181 9.93 -13.58 24.78
C THR A 181 8.43 -13.65 24.51
N VAL A 182 7.74 -14.67 25.04
CA VAL A 182 6.28 -14.82 24.91
C VAL A 182 5.56 -13.69 25.65
N GLU A 183 6.03 -13.31 26.83
CA GLU A 183 5.43 -12.23 27.62
C GLU A 183 5.54 -10.88 26.89
N GLY A 184 6.69 -10.64 26.24
CA GLY A 184 6.88 -9.49 25.36
C GLY A 184 5.90 -9.51 24.18
N PHE A 185 5.75 -10.65 23.52
CA PHE A 185 4.83 -10.80 22.38
C PHE A 185 3.37 -10.52 22.76
N VAL A 186 2.90 -11.06 23.89
CA VAL A 186 1.52 -10.83 24.38
C VAL A 186 1.32 -9.38 24.84
N GLY A 187 2.28 -8.81 25.57
CA GLY A 187 2.22 -7.40 25.99
C GLY A 187 2.22 -6.43 24.81
N GLY A 188 3.06 -6.70 23.80
CA GLY A 188 3.09 -5.99 22.54
C GLY A 188 1.74 -6.02 21.81
N TRP A 189 1.11 -7.19 21.74
CA TRP A 189 -0.19 -7.37 21.10
C TRP A 189 -1.30 -6.52 21.75
N VAL A 190 -1.44 -6.61 23.08
CA VAL A 190 -2.47 -5.86 23.81
C VAL A 190 -2.23 -4.35 23.68
N MET A 191 -0.99 -3.89 23.84
CA MET A 191 -0.68 -2.46 23.76
C MET A 191 -0.78 -1.90 22.35
N THR A 192 -0.52 -2.72 21.31
CA THR A 192 -0.70 -2.29 19.91
C THR A 192 -2.16 -2.05 19.57
N ILE A 193 -3.08 -2.85 20.12
CA ILE A 193 -4.53 -2.60 19.97
C ILE A 193 -4.90 -1.27 20.63
N VAL A 194 -4.48 -1.05 21.89
CA VAL A 194 -4.76 0.19 22.62
C VAL A 194 -4.19 1.41 21.88
N PHE A 195 -2.93 1.31 21.45
CA PHE A 195 -2.26 2.35 20.67
C PHE A 195 -3.02 2.65 19.37
N GLY A 196 -3.40 1.62 18.60
CA GLY A 196 -4.14 1.79 17.36
C GLY A 196 -5.47 2.51 17.57
N MET A 197 -6.23 2.14 18.58
CA MET A 197 -7.52 2.78 18.91
C MET A 197 -7.35 4.27 19.21
N LEU A 198 -6.35 4.63 20.02
CA LEU A 198 -6.04 6.04 20.35
C LEU A 198 -5.55 6.80 19.12
N PHE A 199 -4.66 6.19 18.34
CA PHE A 199 -4.08 6.77 17.15
C PHE A 199 -5.14 7.06 16.08
N ALA A 200 -6.02 6.10 15.80
CA ALA A 200 -7.14 6.30 14.87
C ALA A 200 -8.03 7.47 15.32
N THR A 201 -8.37 7.53 16.61
CA THR A 201 -9.21 8.61 17.16
C THR A 201 -8.57 9.99 17.02
N LEU A 202 -7.25 10.08 17.15
CA LEU A 202 -6.50 11.32 16.98
C LEU A 202 -6.47 11.77 15.51
N PHE A 203 -6.12 10.86 14.60
CA PHE A 203 -5.88 11.20 13.19
C PHE A 203 -7.15 11.37 12.35
N LEU A 204 -8.29 10.82 12.79
CA LEU A 204 -9.61 11.11 12.19
C LEU A 204 -9.97 12.59 12.19
N ARG A 205 -9.38 13.39 13.09
CA ARG A 205 -9.63 14.84 13.19
C ARG A 205 -8.94 15.66 12.10
N TYR A 206 -8.02 15.05 11.35
CA TYR A 206 -7.19 15.74 10.35
C TYR A 206 -7.59 15.29 8.94
N PRO A 207 -8.35 16.10 8.18
CA PRO A 207 -8.77 15.75 6.81
C PRO A 207 -7.61 15.40 5.89
N TYR A 208 -6.46 16.07 6.06
CA TYR A 208 -5.23 15.79 5.33
C TYR A 208 -4.81 14.31 5.34
N MET A 209 -5.05 13.60 6.45
CA MET A 209 -4.67 12.18 6.58
C MET A 209 -5.72 11.25 5.96
N VAL A 210 -6.97 11.68 5.93
CA VAL A 210 -8.13 10.86 5.56
C VAL A 210 -8.46 10.99 4.08
N CYS A 211 -8.25 12.16 3.50
CA CYS A 211 -8.64 12.44 2.13
C CYS A 211 -7.79 11.67 1.11
N PRO A 212 -8.41 11.11 0.05
CA PRO A 212 -7.69 10.49 -1.05
C PRO A 212 -6.90 11.53 -1.84
N VAL A 213 -5.77 11.10 -2.39
CA VAL A 213 -4.83 11.96 -3.11
C VAL A 213 -5.38 12.25 -4.50
N LYS A 214 -5.78 13.51 -4.74
CA LYS A 214 -6.17 14.02 -6.07
C LYS A 214 -5.11 14.89 -6.71
N ASP A 215 -4.29 15.54 -5.89
CA ASP A 215 -3.16 16.37 -6.32
C ASP A 215 -1.91 15.97 -5.54
N LEU A 216 -0.82 15.72 -6.26
CA LEU A 216 0.49 15.38 -5.71
C LEU A 216 1.18 16.56 -5.02
N ARG A 217 0.76 17.79 -5.31
CA ARG A 217 1.33 19.03 -4.73
C ARG A 217 0.72 19.39 -3.37
N ALA A 218 -0.28 18.64 -2.90
CA ALA A 218 -0.92 18.86 -1.61
C ALA A 218 0.09 18.70 -0.45
N THR A 219 0.05 19.64 0.51
CA THR A 219 0.90 19.63 1.71
C THR A 219 0.03 19.63 2.96
N ALA A 220 0.61 19.41 4.14
CA ALA A 220 -0.15 19.45 5.40
C ALA A 220 -0.83 20.81 5.67
N PHE A 221 -0.36 21.88 5.01
CA PHE A 221 -0.86 23.24 5.18
C PHE A 221 -1.81 23.69 4.07
N SER A 222 -2.10 22.84 3.08
CA SER A 222 -2.94 23.22 1.93
C SER A 222 -4.44 23.26 2.25
N GLY A 223 -4.87 22.94 3.48
CA GLY A 223 -6.27 23.04 3.90
C GLY A 223 -7.21 22.11 3.11
N LEU A 224 -6.77 20.89 2.80
CA LEU A 224 -7.52 19.98 1.95
C LEU A 224 -8.86 19.57 2.59
N THR A 225 -9.96 19.69 1.83
CA THR A 225 -11.29 19.22 2.23
C THR A 225 -11.81 18.23 1.20
N CYS A 226 -12.36 17.10 1.66
CA CYS A 226 -12.99 16.09 0.81
C CYS A 226 -14.24 15.53 1.51
N ASP A 227 -15.05 14.80 0.75
CA ASP A 227 -16.07 13.93 1.32
C ASP A 227 -15.40 12.65 1.82
N PRO A 228 -15.34 12.40 3.13
CA PRO A 228 -14.63 11.26 3.69
C PRO A 228 -15.38 9.95 3.41
N ASN A 229 -14.65 8.86 3.18
CA ASN A 229 -15.24 7.52 3.12
C ASN A 229 -16.04 7.27 4.43
N PRO A 230 -17.25 6.66 4.36
CA PRO A 230 -18.08 6.34 5.52
C PRO A 230 -17.36 5.64 6.67
N VAL A 231 -16.27 4.91 6.38
CA VAL A 231 -15.42 4.28 7.40
C VAL A 231 -14.86 5.27 8.44
N PHE A 232 -14.74 6.53 8.08
CA PHE A 232 -14.19 7.59 8.92
C PHE A 232 -15.24 8.37 9.70
N ILE A 233 -16.53 8.19 9.40
CA ILE A 233 -17.62 8.95 10.02
C ILE A 233 -18.00 8.27 11.35
N PRO A 234 -17.92 8.97 12.50
CA PRO A 234 -18.29 8.39 13.79
C PRO A 234 -19.78 8.05 13.85
N VAL A 235 -20.08 6.81 14.25
CA VAL A 235 -21.44 6.32 14.48
C VAL A 235 -21.66 6.19 15.98
N LYS A 236 -22.88 6.52 16.43
CA LYS A 236 -23.29 6.39 17.82
C LYS A 236 -23.52 4.92 18.15
N HIS A 237 -22.74 4.36 19.07
CA HIS A 237 -22.91 3.00 19.56
C HIS A 237 -23.40 3.01 21.01
N ASN A 238 -24.49 2.27 21.26
CA ASN A 238 -25.03 2.06 22.60
C ASN A 238 -24.17 1.02 23.33
N LEU A 239 -23.67 1.37 24.51
CA LEU A 239 -22.86 0.47 25.31
C LEU A 239 -23.73 -0.64 25.92
N LYS A 240 -23.23 -1.88 25.93
CA LYS A 240 -23.89 -2.97 26.65
C LYS A 240 -23.83 -2.71 28.17
N PRO A 241 -24.79 -3.21 28.97
CA PRO A 241 -24.87 -2.92 30.41
C PRO A 241 -23.60 -3.25 31.20
N TRP A 242 -22.91 -4.34 30.83
CA TRP A 242 -21.64 -4.73 31.47
C TRP A 242 -20.51 -3.71 31.22
N MET A 243 -20.46 -3.10 30.03
CA MET A 243 -19.46 -2.09 29.69
C MET A 243 -19.72 -0.78 30.43
N VAL A 244 -20.99 -0.40 30.59
CA VAL A 244 -21.39 0.78 31.36
C VAL A 244 -20.98 0.63 32.82
N SER A 245 -21.12 -0.56 33.40
CA SER A 245 -20.65 -0.85 34.77
C SER A 245 -19.13 -0.68 34.90
N LEU A 246 -18.37 -1.21 33.95
CA LEU A 246 -16.91 -1.12 33.95
C LEU A 246 -16.41 0.33 33.77
N ILE A 247 -17.02 1.08 32.85
CA ILE A 247 -16.67 2.49 32.57
C ILE A 247 -17.04 3.39 33.75
N ARG A 248 -18.13 3.06 34.46
CA ARG A 248 -18.53 3.74 35.70
C ARG A 248 -17.50 3.56 36.82
N HIS A 249 -16.85 2.39 36.90
CA HIS A 249 -15.75 2.17 37.84
C HIS A 249 -14.51 3.04 37.53
N VAL A 250 -14.31 3.41 36.27
CA VAL A 250 -13.22 4.30 35.83
C VAL A 250 -13.61 5.79 35.91
N GLY A 251 -14.82 6.11 36.39
CA GLY A 251 -15.27 7.48 36.66
C GLY A 251 -16.01 8.18 35.52
N PHE A 252 -16.27 7.51 34.39
CA PHE A 252 -17.00 8.09 33.26
C PHE A 252 -18.49 7.72 33.31
N ARG A 253 -19.38 8.70 33.09
CA ARG A 253 -20.85 8.53 33.13
C ARG A 253 -21.50 8.55 31.74
N THR A 254 -20.89 7.90 30.76
CA THR A 254 -21.40 7.86 29.38
C THR A 254 -22.11 6.54 29.11
N THR A 255 -23.32 6.61 28.54
CA THR A 255 -24.11 5.45 28.10
C THR A 255 -23.90 5.11 26.61
N HIS A 256 -23.19 5.99 25.90
CA HIS A 256 -22.96 5.93 24.46
C HIS A 256 -21.51 6.31 24.15
N VAL A 257 -20.95 5.70 23.11
CA VAL A 257 -19.64 6.07 22.56
C VAL A 257 -19.76 6.38 21.07
N MET A 258 -19.08 7.43 20.63
CA MET A 258 -18.94 7.76 19.22
C MET A 258 -17.72 7.02 18.70
N LEU A 259 -17.94 5.98 17.89
CA LEU A 259 -16.87 5.20 17.28
C LEU A 259 -17.02 5.22 15.77
N ALA A 260 -15.92 5.48 15.06
CA ALA A 260 -15.89 5.35 13.61
C ALA A 260 -15.63 3.88 13.24
N PRO A 261 -16.23 3.36 12.15
CA PRO A 261 -15.95 2.00 11.68
C PRO A 261 -14.45 1.70 11.53
N LEU A 262 -13.63 2.71 11.20
CA LEU A 262 -12.16 2.61 11.17
C LEU A 262 -11.57 1.97 12.42
N GLN A 263 -12.07 2.29 13.61
CA GLN A 263 -11.53 1.77 14.87
C GLN A 263 -11.67 0.24 14.97
N TRP A 264 -12.74 -0.34 14.42
CA TRP A 264 -12.89 -1.79 14.33
C TRP A 264 -11.88 -2.41 13.35
N HIS A 265 -11.65 -1.76 12.21
CA HIS A 265 -10.62 -2.19 11.26
C HIS A 265 -9.21 -2.09 11.85
N VAL A 266 -8.94 -1.07 12.67
CA VAL A 266 -7.65 -0.89 13.35
C VAL A 266 -7.38 -2.03 14.32
N ILE A 267 -8.37 -2.57 15.01
CA ILE A 267 -8.19 -3.75 15.88
C ILE A 267 -7.69 -4.93 15.04
N ILE A 268 -8.28 -5.17 13.88
CA ILE A 268 -7.88 -6.27 12.98
C ILE A 268 -6.45 -6.03 12.46
N MET A 269 -6.14 -4.79 12.05
CA MET A 269 -4.78 -4.41 11.64
C MET A 269 -3.76 -4.55 12.76
N ALA A 270 -4.09 -4.17 13.99
CA ALA A 270 -3.23 -4.31 15.16
C ALA A 270 -2.97 -5.78 15.51
N CYS A 271 -4.01 -6.62 15.43
CA CYS A 271 -3.87 -8.07 15.57
C CYS A 271 -2.92 -8.64 14.50
N PHE A 272 -3.07 -8.25 13.24
CA PHE A 272 -2.15 -8.69 12.19
C PHE A 272 -0.72 -8.21 12.43
N ALA A 273 -0.54 -6.92 12.76
CA ALA A 273 0.75 -6.30 13.04
C ALA A 273 1.50 -6.96 14.21
N SER A 274 0.77 -7.51 15.17
CA SER A 274 1.37 -8.15 16.35
C SER A 274 1.55 -9.65 16.17
N LEU A 275 0.56 -10.34 15.59
CA LEU A 275 0.54 -11.80 15.54
C LEU A 275 1.27 -12.35 14.30
N ILE A 276 1.15 -11.67 13.15
CA ILE A 276 1.59 -12.19 11.86
C ILE A 276 2.78 -11.40 11.30
N ALA A 277 2.74 -10.07 11.34
CA ALA A 277 3.83 -9.24 10.80
C ALA A 277 5.25 -9.59 11.34
N PRO A 278 5.43 -9.96 12.64
CA PRO A 278 6.75 -10.31 13.17
C PRO A 278 7.38 -11.56 12.53
N PHE A 279 6.59 -12.39 11.84
CA PHE A 279 7.12 -13.51 11.06
C PHE A 279 7.96 -13.05 9.86
N GLY A 280 7.71 -11.86 9.31
CA GLY A 280 8.62 -11.24 8.34
C GLY A 280 10.02 -11.06 8.92
N GLY A 281 10.13 -10.55 10.16
CA GLY A 281 11.41 -10.40 10.84
C GLY A 281 12.04 -11.72 11.29
N PHE A 282 11.24 -12.75 11.62
CA PHE A 282 11.76 -14.10 11.85
C PHE A 282 12.35 -14.70 10.58
N PHE A 283 11.67 -14.54 9.45
CA PHE A 283 12.14 -14.98 8.14
C PHE A 283 13.45 -14.28 7.76
N ALA A 284 13.51 -12.95 7.86
CA ALA A 284 14.71 -12.16 7.61
C ALA A 284 15.88 -12.59 8.53
N SER A 285 15.60 -12.82 9.82
CA SER A 285 16.59 -13.35 10.75
C SER A 285 17.10 -14.74 10.34
N GLY A 286 16.22 -15.65 9.93
CA GLY A 286 16.57 -17.00 9.47
C GLY A 286 17.45 -16.97 8.22
N PHE A 287 17.08 -16.13 7.26
CA PHE A 287 17.87 -15.86 6.06
C PHE A 287 19.30 -15.42 6.42
N LYS A 288 19.46 -14.44 7.31
CA LYS A 288 20.78 -13.97 7.73
C LYS A 288 21.64 -15.08 8.34
N ARG A 289 21.05 -15.96 9.15
CA ARG A 289 21.76 -17.12 9.71
C ARG A 289 22.18 -18.14 8.65
N ALA A 290 21.36 -18.39 7.64
CA ALA A 290 21.69 -19.28 6.53
C ALA A 290 22.92 -18.80 5.74
N PHE A 291 23.06 -17.48 5.56
CA PHE A 291 24.21 -16.87 4.89
C PHE A 291 25.38 -16.51 5.82
N LYS A 292 25.28 -16.85 7.12
CA LYS A 292 26.29 -16.52 8.15
C LYS A 292 26.59 -15.01 8.26
N ILE A 293 25.59 -14.18 7.99
CA ILE A 293 25.66 -12.72 8.13
C ILE A 293 24.87 -12.27 9.37
N LYS A 294 25.17 -11.07 9.88
CA LYS A 294 24.46 -10.47 11.02
C LYS A 294 23.39 -9.47 10.61
N ASP A 295 23.71 -8.64 9.62
CA ASP A 295 22.91 -7.53 9.11
C ASP A 295 22.92 -7.60 7.56
N PHE A 296 21.86 -7.14 6.90
CA PHE A 296 21.79 -7.15 5.43
C PHE A 296 22.74 -6.11 4.79
N GLY A 297 23.10 -5.08 5.55
CA GLY A 297 23.98 -4.00 5.10
C GLY A 297 24.39 -3.06 6.23
N GLN A 298 25.05 -1.97 5.86
CA GLN A 298 25.45 -0.89 6.78
C GLN A 298 24.91 0.48 6.31
N SER A 299 23.76 0.49 5.64
CA SER A 299 23.21 1.71 5.03
C SER A 299 22.86 2.79 6.05
N ILE A 300 22.54 2.42 7.30
CA ILE A 300 22.40 3.38 8.39
C ILE A 300 23.59 3.21 9.36
N PRO A 301 24.48 4.22 9.47
CA PRO A 301 25.60 4.19 10.39
C PRO A 301 25.17 3.84 11.83
N GLY A 302 25.76 2.78 12.38
CA GLY A 302 25.48 2.31 13.75
C GLY A 302 24.14 1.59 13.96
N HIS A 303 23.27 1.46 12.94
CA HIS A 303 21.91 0.93 13.10
C HIS A 303 21.57 -0.28 12.21
N GLY A 304 22.50 -0.71 11.34
CA GLY A 304 22.35 -1.89 10.47
C GLY A 304 21.84 -1.56 9.06
N GLY A 305 21.28 -2.56 8.39
CA GLY A 305 20.70 -2.41 7.05
C GLY A 305 19.30 -1.81 7.08
N ILE A 306 18.88 -1.21 5.97
CA ILE A 306 17.48 -0.77 5.78
C ILE A 306 16.56 -1.99 5.70
N THR A 307 17.02 -3.08 5.07
CA THR A 307 16.26 -4.33 4.94
C THR A 307 15.90 -4.91 6.31
N ASP A 308 16.80 -4.80 7.29
CA ASP A 308 16.57 -5.21 8.69
C ASP A 308 15.46 -4.41 9.41
N ARG A 309 15.05 -3.26 8.87
CA ARG A 309 14.02 -2.39 9.45
C ARG A 309 12.68 -2.49 8.72
N MET A 310 12.69 -2.99 7.49
CA MET A 310 11.54 -3.05 6.60
C MET A 310 10.91 -4.46 6.49
N ASP A 311 11.53 -5.47 7.10
CA ASP A 311 11.10 -6.87 7.05
C ASP A 311 9.66 -7.10 7.52
N CYS A 312 9.28 -6.56 8.68
CA CYS A 312 7.90 -6.60 9.18
C CYS A 312 6.98 -5.63 8.41
N GLN A 313 7.53 -4.51 7.93
CA GLN A 313 6.78 -3.46 7.24
C GLN A 313 6.27 -3.93 5.88
N PHE A 314 7.02 -4.77 5.16
CA PHE A 314 6.56 -5.33 3.89
C PHE A 314 5.32 -6.19 4.06
N LEU A 315 5.33 -7.11 5.04
CA LEU A 315 4.17 -7.97 5.28
C LEU A 315 2.94 -7.15 5.72
N MET A 316 3.16 -6.11 6.53
CA MET A 316 2.08 -5.20 6.95
C MET A 316 1.55 -4.35 5.79
N GLY A 317 2.42 -3.86 4.89
CA GLY A 317 2.06 -3.06 3.73
C GLY A 317 1.13 -3.82 2.77
N LEU A 318 1.47 -5.05 2.42
CA LEU A 318 0.61 -5.94 1.62
C LEU A 318 -0.72 -6.19 2.31
N PHE A 319 -0.70 -6.54 3.60
CA PHE A 319 -1.93 -6.82 4.33
C PHE A 319 -2.86 -5.61 4.36
N SER A 320 -2.32 -4.42 4.66
CA SER A 320 -3.11 -3.19 4.69
C SER A 320 -3.79 -2.92 3.34
N TYR A 321 -3.06 -3.11 2.23
CA TYR A 321 -3.63 -2.92 0.89
C TYR A 321 -4.72 -3.93 0.57
N MET A 322 -4.45 -5.23 0.77
CA MET A 322 -5.45 -6.28 0.55
C MET A 322 -6.69 -6.06 1.40
N TYR A 323 -6.49 -5.75 2.68
CA TYR A 323 -7.57 -5.50 3.63
C TYR A 323 -8.40 -4.28 3.24
N TYR A 324 -7.74 -3.19 2.83
CA TYR A 324 -8.43 -1.99 2.34
C TYR A 324 -9.30 -2.30 1.11
N GLN A 325 -8.72 -2.95 0.09
CA GLN A 325 -9.44 -3.28 -1.14
C GLN A 325 -10.62 -4.23 -0.91
N SER A 326 -10.51 -5.16 0.05
CA SER A 326 -11.55 -6.15 0.31
C SER A 326 -12.68 -5.63 1.21
N PHE A 327 -12.37 -4.82 2.23
CA PHE A 327 -13.34 -4.51 3.29
C PHE A 327 -13.66 -3.02 3.45
N ILE A 328 -12.83 -2.13 2.92
CA ILE A 328 -12.93 -0.70 3.20
C ILE A 328 -13.23 0.13 1.97
N LYS A 329 -12.68 -0.26 0.81
CA LYS A 329 -12.94 0.40 -0.45
C LYS A 329 -14.42 0.24 -0.79
N SER A 330 -15.18 1.30 -0.55
CA SER A 330 -16.55 1.39 -1.01
C SER A 330 -16.53 1.76 -2.48
N SER A 331 -17.05 0.89 -3.34
CA SER A 331 -17.34 1.20 -4.74
C SER A 331 -18.56 2.11 -4.80
N ALA A 332 -18.43 3.35 -4.30
CA ALA A 332 -19.44 4.37 -4.54
C ALA A 332 -19.44 4.65 -6.06
N MET A 333 -20.38 4.02 -6.77
CA MET A 333 -20.61 4.25 -8.19
C MET A 333 -20.97 5.72 -8.37
N THR A 334 -20.04 6.52 -8.88
CA THR A 334 -20.33 7.92 -9.21
C THR A 334 -21.13 7.97 -10.51
N VAL A 335 -22.02 8.95 -10.64
CA VAL A 335 -22.79 9.16 -11.89
C VAL A 335 -21.85 9.26 -13.09
N GLY A 336 -20.69 9.91 -12.94
CA GLY A 336 -19.67 10.01 -13.99
C GLY A 336 -19.08 8.66 -14.41
N PHE A 337 -18.82 7.75 -13.46
CA PHE A 337 -18.33 6.41 -13.77
C PHE A 337 -19.38 5.56 -14.50
N VAL A 338 -20.64 5.62 -14.04
CA VAL A 338 -21.76 4.96 -14.70
C VAL A 338 -21.96 5.53 -16.11
N LEU A 339 -21.91 6.85 -16.27
CA LEU A 339 -22.04 7.52 -17.55
C LEU A 339 -20.89 7.17 -18.52
N GLN A 340 -19.64 7.17 -18.05
CA GLN A 340 -18.50 6.79 -18.89
C GLN A 340 -18.59 5.33 -19.35
N SER A 341 -19.14 4.46 -18.51
CA SER A 341 -19.37 3.05 -18.84
C SER A 341 -20.53 2.92 -19.84
N ALA A 342 -21.61 3.68 -19.64
CA ALA A 342 -22.74 3.75 -20.55
C ALA A 342 -22.33 4.28 -21.94
N ILE A 343 -21.49 5.32 -22.02
CA ILE A 343 -21.02 5.90 -23.30
C ILE A 343 -20.18 4.90 -24.12
N LYS A 344 -19.55 3.90 -23.48
CA LYS A 344 -18.79 2.86 -24.18
C LYS A 344 -19.66 1.77 -24.81
N LEU A 345 -20.93 1.68 -24.41
CA LEU A 345 -21.88 0.75 -25.01
C LEU A 345 -22.21 1.15 -26.46
N LYS A 346 -22.69 0.21 -27.27
CA LYS A 346 -23.21 0.51 -28.61
C LYS A 346 -24.49 1.33 -28.49
N GLY A 347 -24.83 2.12 -29.52
CA GLY A 347 -25.99 3.02 -29.47
C GLY A 347 -27.32 2.34 -29.13
N ALA A 348 -27.54 1.09 -29.55
CA ALA A 348 -28.74 0.32 -29.18
C ALA A 348 -28.76 -0.01 -27.67
N ASP A 349 -27.67 -0.57 -27.14
CA ASP A 349 -27.50 -0.91 -25.71
C ASP A 349 -27.57 0.34 -24.80
N GLN A 350 -27.16 1.51 -25.31
CA GLN A 350 -27.31 2.80 -24.60
C GLN A 350 -28.77 3.19 -24.40
N MET A 351 -29.60 3.01 -25.45
CA MET A 351 -31.03 3.30 -25.39
C MET A 351 -31.75 2.30 -24.48
N GLU A 352 -31.39 1.01 -24.54
CA GLU A 352 -31.93 -0.02 -23.65
C GLU A 352 -31.62 0.28 -22.18
N LEU A 353 -30.37 0.65 -21.87
CA LEU A 353 -29.98 1.06 -20.52
C LEU A 353 -30.78 2.28 -20.03
N PHE A 354 -30.98 3.26 -20.91
CA PHE A 354 -31.77 4.45 -20.61
C PHE A 354 -33.24 4.10 -20.31
N ASP A 355 -33.87 3.27 -21.14
CA ASP A 355 -35.26 2.84 -20.94
C ASP A 355 -35.44 2.05 -19.64
N HIS A 356 -34.53 1.13 -19.31
CA HIS A 356 -34.56 0.40 -18.04
C HIS A 356 -34.34 1.32 -16.83
N MET A 357 -33.42 2.30 -16.91
CA MET A 357 -33.24 3.29 -15.86
C MET A 357 -34.48 4.19 -15.69
N LYS A 358 -35.12 4.59 -16.80
CA LYS A 358 -36.36 5.36 -16.78
C LYS A 358 -37.47 4.59 -16.06
N GLN A 359 -37.71 3.33 -16.45
CA GLN A 359 -38.73 2.48 -15.82
C GLN A 359 -38.44 2.29 -14.32
N TYR A 360 -37.18 2.09 -13.94
CA TYR A 360 -36.77 1.98 -12.54
C TYR A 360 -37.12 3.25 -11.74
N LEU A 361 -36.83 4.43 -12.28
CA LEU A 361 -37.11 5.71 -11.62
C LEU A 361 -38.61 6.02 -11.51
N ILE A 362 -39.40 5.69 -12.53
CA ILE A 362 -40.87 5.78 -12.50
C ILE A 362 -41.42 4.84 -11.42
N GLY A 363 -40.92 3.60 -11.34
CA GLY A 363 -41.30 2.63 -10.31
C GLY A 363 -40.98 3.07 -8.88
N GLN A 364 -40.01 3.97 -8.68
CA GLN A 364 -39.69 4.58 -7.39
C GLN A 364 -40.44 5.90 -7.13
N GLY A 365 -41.25 6.37 -8.08
CA GLY A 365 -41.96 7.66 -7.99
C GLY A 365 -41.03 8.87 -8.07
N LEU A 366 -39.84 8.72 -8.64
CA LEU A 366 -38.82 9.78 -8.76
C LEU A 366 -38.89 10.53 -10.11
N LEU A 367 -39.69 10.03 -11.06
CA LEU A 367 -39.83 10.58 -12.41
C LEU A 367 -41.28 10.42 -12.89
N ASP A 368 -41.87 11.48 -13.46
CA ASP A 368 -43.21 11.43 -14.06
C ASP A 368 -43.15 10.90 -15.51
N GLU A 369 -44.12 10.10 -15.93
CA GLU A 369 -44.15 9.44 -17.25
C GLU A 369 -44.04 10.42 -18.44
N GLU A 370 -44.51 11.66 -18.27
CA GLU A 370 -44.57 12.69 -19.33
C GLU A 370 -43.27 13.48 -19.53
N SER A 371 -42.29 13.35 -18.64
CA SER A 371 -41.14 14.26 -18.57
C SER A 371 -39.96 13.96 -19.51
N CYS A 372 -40.00 12.86 -20.28
CA CYS A 372 -38.97 12.52 -21.28
C CYS A 372 -39.59 11.98 -22.58
N VAL A 373 -39.79 12.86 -23.55
CA VAL A 373 -40.17 12.53 -24.92
C VAL A 373 -38.90 12.21 -25.72
N ILE A 374 -38.77 10.96 -26.16
CA ILE A 374 -37.72 10.51 -27.07
C ILE A 374 -38.05 11.07 -28.46
N MET A 375 -37.16 11.89 -29.05
CA MET A 375 -37.27 12.22 -30.47
C MET A 375 -37.07 10.92 -31.28
N PRO A 376 -37.95 10.58 -32.24
CA PRO A 376 -37.77 9.40 -33.06
C PRO A 376 -36.45 9.52 -33.84
N PRO A 377 -35.80 8.39 -34.17
CA PRO A 377 -34.57 8.40 -34.97
C PRO A 377 -34.86 9.17 -36.25
N LYS A 378 -33.99 10.13 -36.60
CA LYS A 378 -34.05 10.81 -37.90
C LYS A 378 -33.94 9.74 -38.98
N GLU A 379 -35.06 9.38 -39.58
CA GLU A 379 -35.08 8.66 -40.85
C GLU A 379 -34.17 9.42 -41.81
N ALA A 380 -33.28 8.67 -42.45
CA ALA A 380 -32.40 9.18 -43.48
C ALA A 380 -33.25 9.88 -44.54
N TRP A 381 -33.14 11.19 -44.63
CA TRP A 381 -33.61 11.95 -45.79
C TRP A 381 -32.71 11.58 -46.97
N VAL A 382 -33.01 10.45 -47.60
CA VAL A 382 -32.58 10.12 -48.95
C VAL A 382 -33.62 10.75 -49.87
N SER A 383 -33.28 11.91 -50.42
CA SER A 383 -33.90 12.47 -51.62
C SER A 383 -32.87 12.51 -52.72
#